data_AF-A0A7K0Y7J7-F1
#
_entry.id   AF-A0A7K0Y7J7-F1
#
_cell.length_a   1.000
_cell.length_b   1.000
_cell.length_c   1.000
_cell.angle_alpha   90.00
_cell.angle_beta   90.00
_cell.angle_gamma   90.00
#
_symmetry.space_group_name_H-M   'P 1'
#
loop_
_entity.id
_entity.type
_entity.pdbx_description
1 polymer ?
#
loop_
_entity_poly.entity_id
_entity_poly.type
_entity_poly.pdbx_seq_one_letter_code
_entity_poly.pdbx_strand_id
1 'polypeptide(L)'
;MVNMTKLKHAISETSPAATKATAYVIGVKADGAKSALAHSSLDAKFLASINLESLGVSSALGKTTKVSGQSSSVVLLIGLGPAKDLDSFRFIGGVAARELGAAEHVVIDVPLKSAAETLAVFEGFLLGNYDFQNYKSKPLKRSLAKLTIVSKSKPKPAELSSVETVVSAVHACRDLVNQPANDLYPEVMTQHAKKASKNLPIKI
;
A
#
# COMPACT_ATOMS: atom_id res chain seq x y z
N MET A 1 -18.10 6.99 12.29
CA MET A 1 -16.66 6.96 12.60
C MET A 1 -16.22 5.63 12.07
N VAL A 2 -15.69 5.63 10.85
CA VAL A 2 -15.12 4.40 10.30
C VAL A 2 -13.92 4.10 11.19
N ASN A 3 -14.05 3.08 12.03
CA ASN A 3 -12.93 2.50 12.74
C ASN A 3 -12.03 1.89 11.67
N MET A 4 -11.18 2.71 11.06
CA MET A 4 -9.98 2.17 10.44
C MET A 4 -9.12 1.71 11.61
N THR A 5 -9.20 0.41 11.89
CA THR A 5 -8.24 -0.28 12.74
C THR A 5 -6.86 0.18 12.31
N LYS A 6 -6.13 0.86 13.19
CA LYS A 6 -4.84 1.45 12.88
C LYS A 6 -3.93 0.34 12.34
N LEU A 7 -3.61 0.40 11.04
CA LEU A 7 -2.78 -0.61 10.39
C LEU A 7 -1.42 -0.64 11.09
N LYS A 8 -1.03 -1.81 11.62
CA LYS A 8 0.30 -1.93 12.23
C LYS A 8 1.33 -1.75 11.12
N HIS A 9 2.23 -0.79 11.26
CA HIS A 9 3.27 -0.54 10.27
C HIS A 9 4.65 -0.54 10.93
N ALA A 10 5.66 -0.96 10.16
CA ALA A 10 7.05 -0.96 10.59
C ALA A 10 7.97 -0.61 9.42
N ILE A 11 9.10 0.04 9.70
CA ILE A 11 10.17 0.25 8.72
C ILE A 11 11.39 -0.52 9.20
N SER A 12 11.83 -1.49 8.40
CA SER A 12 12.92 -2.42 8.71
C SER A 12 14.02 -2.29 7.66
N GLU A 13 15.25 -2.61 8.02
CA GLU A 13 16.35 -2.65 7.04
C GLU A 13 16.41 -3.97 6.27
N THR A 14 15.77 -5.01 6.81
CA THR A 14 15.69 -6.34 6.22
C THR A 14 14.25 -6.82 6.14
N SER A 15 13.96 -7.65 5.13
CA SER A 15 12.67 -8.34 5.05
C SER A 15 12.48 -9.30 6.23
N PRO A 16 11.29 -9.32 6.84
CA PRO A 16 10.94 -10.34 7.81
C PRO A 16 10.83 -11.72 7.14
N ALA A 17 10.92 -12.79 7.92
CA ALA A 17 10.80 -14.17 7.43
C ALA A 17 9.44 -14.43 6.77
N ALA A 18 9.46 -15.21 5.68
CA ALA A 18 8.26 -15.53 4.90
C ALA A 18 7.34 -16.48 5.65
N THR A 19 6.07 -16.09 5.78
CA THR A 19 4.99 -16.96 6.25
C THR A 19 3.90 -17.06 5.18
N LYS A 20 2.99 -18.04 5.32
CA LYS A 20 1.88 -18.27 4.38
C LYS A 20 0.97 -17.05 4.18
N ALA A 21 0.90 -16.15 5.17
CA ALA A 21 0.08 -14.95 5.12
C ALA A 21 0.84 -13.68 4.69
N THR A 22 2.12 -13.82 4.31
CA THR A 22 2.98 -12.71 3.89
C THR A 22 2.95 -12.54 2.38
N ALA A 23 2.85 -11.29 1.94
CA ALA A 23 3.07 -10.91 0.55
C ALA A 23 4.24 -9.93 0.44
N TYR A 24 5.17 -10.20 -0.47
CA TYR A 24 6.33 -9.36 -0.75
C TYR A 24 6.11 -8.56 -2.03
N VAL A 25 6.47 -7.29 -2.03
CA VAL A 25 6.49 -6.45 -3.22
C VAL A 25 7.94 -6.21 -3.60
N ILE A 26 8.32 -6.57 -4.82
CA ILE A 26 9.69 -6.44 -5.33
C ILE A 26 9.69 -5.56 -6.57
N GLY A 27 10.56 -4.56 -6.58
CA GLY A 27 10.71 -3.66 -7.72
C GLY A 27 11.43 -4.33 -8.92
N VAL A 28 10.90 -4.10 -10.11
CA VAL A 28 11.47 -4.50 -11.40
C VAL A 28 11.95 -3.25 -12.13
N LYS A 29 13.23 -3.22 -12.50
CA LYS A 29 13.86 -2.16 -13.30
C LYS A 29 14.13 -2.65 -14.71
N ALA A 30 14.27 -1.72 -15.65
CA ALA A 30 14.80 -2.02 -16.97
C ALA A 30 16.32 -2.24 -16.89
N ASP A 31 16.82 -3.27 -17.57
CA ASP A 31 18.22 -3.54 -17.82
C ASP A 31 18.41 -3.74 -19.34
N GLY A 32 18.59 -2.62 -20.04
CA GLY A 32 18.54 -2.59 -21.51
C GLY A 32 17.16 -3.02 -22.04
N ALA A 33 17.13 -4.05 -22.90
CA ALA A 33 15.89 -4.62 -23.45
C ALA A 33 15.21 -5.63 -22.51
N LYS A 34 15.81 -5.96 -21.36
CA LYS A 34 15.33 -6.99 -20.43
C LYS A 34 14.84 -6.37 -19.12
N SER A 35 13.97 -7.10 -18.43
CA SER A 35 13.53 -6.77 -17.08
C SER A 35 14.45 -7.42 -16.06
N ALA A 36 14.91 -6.66 -15.06
CA ALA A 36 15.73 -7.16 -13.96
C ALA A 36 15.13 -6.76 -12.62
N LEU A 37 15.36 -7.57 -11.59
CA LEU A 37 14.98 -7.19 -10.22
C LEU A 37 15.88 -6.04 -9.74
N ALA A 38 15.30 -5.02 -9.12
CA ALA A 38 16.02 -3.80 -8.77
C ALA A 38 16.92 -4.00 -7.54
N HIS A 39 16.33 -4.49 -6.45
CA HIS A 39 16.95 -4.87 -5.19
C HIS A 39 15.91 -5.71 -4.44
N SER A 40 16.36 -6.75 -3.72
CA SER A 40 15.50 -7.49 -2.82
C SER A 40 16.34 -8.09 -1.70
N SER A 41 15.77 -8.09 -0.51
CA SER A 41 16.29 -8.68 0.71
C SER A 41 15.81 -10.13 0.91
N LEU A 42 15.12 -10.70 -0.09
CA LEU A 42 14.79 -12.12 -0.14
C LEU A 42 15.97 -12.97 -0.59
N ASP A 43 15.87 -14.28 -0.35
CA ASP A 43 16.91 -15.25 -0.71
C ASP A 43 17.26 -15.18 -2.22
N ALA A 44 18.52 -14.90 -2.51
CA ALA A 44 19.05 -14.76 -3.87
C ALA A 44 18.81 -16.02 -4.72
N LYS A 45 18.81 -17.21 -4.10
CA LYS A 45 18.53 -18.48 -4.80
C LYS A 45 17.09 -18.54 -5.31
N PHE A 46 16.14 -18.07 -4.50
CA PHE A 46 14.74 -18.01 -4.89
C PHE A 46 14.52 -16.98 -6.00
N LEU A 47 15.11 -15.79 -5.88
CA LEU A 47 14.98 -14.75 -6.90
C LEU A 47 15.56 -15.19 -8.24
N ALA A 48 16.69 -15.92 -8.23
CA ALA A 48 17.28 -16.50 -9.44
C ALA A 48 16.41 -17.59 -10.10
N SER A 49 15.53 -18.24 -9.33
CA SER A 49 14.59 -19.23 -9.87
C SER A 49 13.40 -18.62 -10.61
N ILE A 50 13.14 -17.32 -10.43
CA ILE A 50 12.04 -16.62 -11.09
C ILE A 50 12.47 -16.25 -12.51
N ASN A 51 11.91 -16.94 -13.50
CA ASN A 51 12.12 -16.61 -14.90
C ASN A 51 11.22 -15.44 -15.34
N LEU A 52 11.79 -14.22 -15.31
CA LEU A 52 11.09 -12.98 -15.64
C LEU A 52 10.62 -12.91 -17.10
N GLU A 53 11.37 -13.50 -18.03
CA GLU A 53 11.05 -13.48 -19.46
C GLU A 53 9.83 -14.36 -19.77
N SER A 54 9.79 -15.59 -19.25
CA SER A 54 8.65 -16.49 -19.45
C SER A 54 7.36 -15.98 -18.80
N LEU A 55 7.50 -15.17 -17.75
CA LEU A 55 6.38 -14.59 -17.02
C LEU A 55 5.89 -13.27 -17.64
N GLY A 56 6.55 -12.76 -18.68
CA GLY A 56 6.16 -11.50 -19.33
C GLY A 56 6.27 -10.28 -18.42
N VAL A 57 7.20 -10.30 -17.46
CA VAL A 57 7.32 -9.24 -16.45
C VAL A 57 7.78 -7.95 -17.13
N SER A 58 6.99 -6.89 -16.94
CA SER A 58 7.28 -5.57 -17.49
C SER A 58 7.91 -4.66 -16.44
N SER A 59 8.94 -3.92 -16.83
CA SER A 59 9.55 -2.86 -16.03
C SER A 59 8.77 -1.55 -16.08
N ALA A 60 7.68 -1.44 -16.85
CA ALA A 60 6.88 -0.23 -16.94
C ALA A 60 6.17 0.10 -15.62
N LEU A 61 6.03 1.39 -15.32
CA LEU A 61 5.53 1.88 -14.02
C LEU A 61 4.17 1.26 -13.67
N GLY A 62 4.11 0.59 -12.53
CA GLY A 62 2.89 -0.02 -11.96
C GLY A 62 2.39 -1.27 -12.68
N LYS A 63 3.13 -1.81 -13.66
CA LYS A 63 2.83 -3.15 -14.18
C LYS A 63 3.15 -4.18 -13.13
N THR A 64 2.23 -5.12 -12.91
CA THR A 64 2.34 -6.10 -11.84
C THR A 64 2.29 -7.53 -12.37
N THR A 65 3.02 -8.42 -11.69
CA THR A 65 2.98 -9.87 -11.93
C THR A 65 3.08 -10.57 -10.59
N LYS A 66 2.16 -11.50 -10.30
CA LYS A 66 2.17 -12.29 -9.07
C LYS A 66 2.84 -13.62 -9.32
N VAL A 67 3.77 -13.99 -8.45
CA VAL A 67 4.44 -15.28 -8.45
C VAL A 67 4.36 -15.91 -7.06
N SER A 68 4.42 -17.23 -7.00
CA SER A 68 4.49 -17.96 -5.73
C SER A 68 5.85 -17.74 -5.07
N GLY A 69 5.84 -17.31 -3.81
CA GLY A 69 7.03 -17.19 -2.97
C GLY A 69 7.38 -18.46 -2.19
N GLN A 70 8.48 -18.40 -1.43
CA GLN A 70 8.82 -19.43 -0.44
C GLN A 70 7.73 -19.57 0.63
N SER A 71 7.55 -20.75 1.22
CA SER A 71 6.59 -21.00 2.31
C SER A 71 5.14 -20.62 1.98
N SER A 72 4.72 -20.79 0.73
CA SER A 72 3.39 -20.39 0.22
C SER A 72 3.07 -18.89 0.35
N SER A 73 4.10 -18.04 0.43
CA SER A 73 3.92 -16.58 0.35
C SER A 73 3.59 -16.14 -1.09
N VAL A 74 3.14 -14.89 -1.23
CA VAL A 74 2.92 -14.27 -2.55
C VAL A 74 4.01 -13.25 -2.81
N VAL A 75 4.58 -13.24 -4.01
CA VAL A 75 5.52 -12.21 -4.45
C VAL A 75 4.89 -11.42 -5.59
N LEU A 76 4.71 -10.13 -5.37
CA LEU A 76 4.26 -9.16 -6.35
C LEU A 76 5.48 -8.47 -6.96
N LEU A 77 5.77 -8.78 -8.22
CA LEU A 77 6.73 -8.04 -9.01
C LEU A 77 6.06 -6.77 -9.53
N ILE A 78 6.64 -5.61 -9.26
CA ILE A 78 6.10 -4.32 -9.72
C ILE A 78 7.13 -3.56 -10.56
N GLY A 79 6.76 -3.18 -11.77
CA GLY A 79 7.57 -2.35 -12.64
C GLY A 79 7.74 -0.95 -12.05
N LEU A 80 8.98 -0.53 -11.87
CA LEU A 80 9.32 0.79 -11.32
C LEU A 80 9.29 1.87 -12.41
N GLY A 81 9.42 1.52 -13.68
CA GLY A 81 9.58 2.46 -14.78
C GLY A 81 10.84 3.32 -14.62
N PRO A 82 10.95 4.44 -15.36
CA PRO A 82 12.02 5.43 -15.18
C PRO A 82 11.83 6.28 -13.91
N ALA A 83 10.88 5.91 -13.04
CA ALA A 83 10.48 6.66 -11.86
C ALA A 83 11.66 7.03 -10.97
N LYS A 84 11.74 8.32 -10.65
CA LYS A 84 12.70 8.88 -9.68
C LYS A 84 12.06 9.90 -8.75
N ASP A 85 10.78 10.20 -8.95
CA ASP A 85 10.00 11.21 -8.25
C ASP A 85 9.10 10.58 -7.18
N LEU A 86 8.70 11.40 -6.20
CA LEU A 86 7.89 10.96 -5.06
C LEU A 86 6.51 10.45 -5.49
N ASP A 87 5.90 11.01 -6.54
CA ASP A 87 4.57 10.60 -6.99
C ASP A 87 4.57 9.20 -7.59
N SER A 88 5.62 8.84 -8.33
CA SER A 88 5.80 7.45 -8.78
C SER A 88 5.93 6.46 -7.62
N PHE A 89 6.61 6.82 -6.53
CA PHE A 89 6.69 5.98 -5.32
C PHE A 89 5.34 5.86 -4.60
N ARG A 90 4.57 6.96 -4.50
CA ARG A 90 3.18 6.90 -4.02
C ARG A 90 2.33 5.98 -4.89
N PHE A 91 2.47 6.09 -6.21
CA PHE A 91 1.73 5.27 -7.16
C PHE A 91 2.05 3.77 -6.98
N ILE A 92 3.33 3.41 -6.85
CA ILE A 92 3.78 2.04 -6.56
C ILE A 92 3.17 1.50 -5.26
N GLY A 93 3.18 2.30 -4.19
CA GLY A 93 2.53 1.94 -2.92
C GLY A 93 1.03 1.67 -3.10
N GLY A 94 0.34 2.54 -3.83
CA GLY A 94 -1.10 2.39 -4.10
C GLY A 94 -1.44 1.16 -4.94
N VAL A 95 -0.63 0.85 -5.95
CA VAL A 95 -0.79 -0.38 -6.76
C VAL A 95 -0.58 -1.62 -5.88
N ALA A 96 0.46 -1.63 -5.05
CA ALA A 96 0.72 -2.74 -4.13
C ALA A 96 -0.46 -3.01 -3.18
N ALA A 97 -1.06 -1.97 -2.61
CA ALA A 97 -2.20 -2.10 -1.72
C ALA A 97 -3.44 -2.73 -2.40
N ARG A 98 -3.70 -2.37 -3.65
CA ARG A 98 -4.84 -2.90 -4.43
C ARG A 98 -4.63 -4.37 -4.80
N GLU A 99 -3.41 -4.74 -5.16
CA GLU A 99 -3.08 -6.10 -5.58
C GLU A 99 -3.00 -7.09 -4.42
N LEU A 100 -2.68 -6.61 -3.20
CA LEU A 100 -2.38 -7.45 -2.04
C LEU A 100 -3.45 -7.37 -0.92
N GLY A 101 -4.66 -6.92 -1.23
CA GLY A 101 -5.73 -6.75 -0.23
C GLY A 101 -6.16 -8.03 0.53
N ALA A 102 -5.74 -9.22 0.05
CA ALA A 102 -6.01 -10.52 0.68
C ALA A 102 -4.87 -11.04 1.58
N ALA A 103 -3.71 -10.37 1.61
CA ALA A 103 -2.60 -10.75 2.48
C ALA A 103 -2.76 -10.13 3.89
N GLU A 104 -2.39 -10.86 4.94
CA GLU A 104 -2.41 -10.34 6.30
C GLU A 104 -1.21 -9.43 6.59
N HIS A 105 -0.06 -9.73 5.98
CA HIS A 105 1.16 -8.96 6.13
C HIS A 105 1.75 -8.64 4.76
N VAL A 106 1.86 -7.35 4.44
CA VAL A 106 2.52 -6.88 3.22
C VAL A 106 3.89 -6.32 3.56
N VAL A 107 4.91 -6.76 2.81
CA VAL A 107 6.29 -6.29 2.89
C VAL A 107 6.62 -5.61 1.57
N ILE A 108 6.97 -4.32 1.59
CA ILE A 108 7.38 -3.58 0.40
C ILE A 108 8.90 -3.44 0.39
N ASP A 109 9.54 -4.06 -0.60
CA ASP A 109 10.98 -4.04 -0.82
C ASP A 109 11.29 -3.52 -2.22
N VAL A 110 11.30 -2.20 -2.31
CA VAL A 110 11.64 -1.44 -3.51
C VAL A 110 12.84 -0.55 -3.20
N PRO A 111 13.65 -0.15 -4.20
CA PRO A 111 14.86 0.63 -3.95
C PRO A 111 14.52 2.05 -3.49
N LEU A 112 14.48 2.26 -2.17
CA LEU A 112 14.24 3.54 -1.51
C LEU A 112 15.56 4.13 -1.01
N LYS A 113 15.84 5.38 -1.38
CA LYS A 113 17.08 6.09 -1.06
C LYS A 113 16.90 7.11 0.06
N SER A 114 15.71 7.70 0.17
CA SER A 114 15.44 8.79 1.12
C SER A 114 14.23 8.49 2.01
N ALA A 115 14.16 9.18 3.15
CA ALA A 115 12.98 9.11 4.03
C ALA A 115 11.73 9.62 3.32
N ALA A 116 11.86 10.63 2.45
CA ALA A 116 10.76 11.15 1.64
C ALA A 116 10.17 10.08 0.70
N GLU A 117 11.01 9.26 0.07
CA GLU A 117 10.57 8.13 -0.77
C GLU A 117 9.87 7.05 0.06
N THR A 118 10.42 6.70 1.23
CA THR A 118 9.77 5.76 2.17
C THR A 118 8.39 6.26 2.58
N LEU A 119 8.28 7.56 2.89
CA LEU A 119 7.03 8.21 3.28
C LEU A 119 6.02 8.25 2.13
N ALA A 120 6.49 8.50 0.90
CA ALA A 120 5.68 8.47 -0.32
C ALA A 120 5.06 7.08 -0.57
N VAL A 121 5.86 6.01 -0.50
CA VAL A 121 5.33 4.64 -0.61
C VAL A 121 4.31 4.35 0.49
N PHE A 122 4.60 4.75 1.72
CA PHE A 122 3.70 4.56 2.86
C PHE A 122 2.35 5.25 2.64
N GLU A 123 2.37 6.54 2.29
CA GLU A 123 1.17 7.33 1.97
C GLU A 123 0.35 6.70 0.85
N GLY A 124 1.03 6.36 -0.26
CA GLY A 124 0.41 5.74 -1.41
C GLY A 124 -0.26 4.41 -1.08
N PHE A 125 0.42 3.57 -0.30
CA PHE A 125 -0.13 2.29 0.15
C PHE A 125 -1.37 2.47 1.02
N LEU A 126 -1.34 3.38 2.00
CA LEU A 126 -2.51 3.63 2.85
C LEU A 126 -3.70 4.16 2.02
N LEU A 127 -3.47 5.09 1.09
CA LEU A 127 -4.51 5.62 0.18
C LEU A 127 -5.07 4.56 -0.78
N GLY A 128 -4.21 3.64 -1.23
CA GLY A 128 -4.57 2.53 -2.11
C GLY A 128 -5.33 1.42 -1.37
N ASN A 129 -5.15 1.31 -0.05
CA ASN A 129 -5.83 0.35 0.80
C ASN A 129 -7.28 0.78 1.14
N TYR A 130 -7.79 1.86 0.56
CA TYR A 130 -9.19 2.24 0.66
C TYR A 130 -10.12 1.15 0.12
N ASP A 131 -11.25 0.92 0.81
CA ASP A 131 -12.31 0.04 0.35
C ASP A 131 -13.67 0.55 0.82
N PHE A 132 -14.62 0.68 -0.09
CA PHE A 132 -15.99 1.03 0.26
C PHE A 132 -16.89 -0.19 0.06
N GLN A 133 -17.23 -0.85 1.17
CA GLN A 133 -17.99 -2.10 1.14
C GLN A 133 -19.41 -2.00 1.70
N ASN A 134 -19.84 -0.84 2.20
CA ASN A 134 -21.10 -0.66 2.93
C ASN A 134 -22.35 -1.13 2.16
N TYR A 135 -22.31 -1.16 0.83
CA TYR A 135 -23.44 -1.56 -0.03
C TYR A 135 -23.18 -2.86 -0.81
N LYS A 136 -22.11 -3.59 -0.48
CA LYS A 136 -21.83 -4.89 -1.11
C LYS A 136 -22.62 -5.97 -0.38
N SER A 137 -23.39 -6.76 -1.14
CA SER A 137 -24.13 -7.91 -0.60
C SER A 137 -23.24 -9.01 -0.04
N LYS A 138 -21.99 -9.09 -0.53
CA LYS A 138 -20.93 -9.98 -0.03
C LYS A 138 -19.67 -9.15 0.21
N PRO A 139 -19.54 -8.48 1.37
CA PRO A 139 -18.35 -7.71 1.68
C PRO A 139 -17.13 -8.62 1.77
N LEU A 140 -16.02 -8.21 1.17
CA LEU A 140 -14.76 -8.93 1.22
C LEU A 140 -14.07 -8.65 2.54
N LYS A 141 -13.81 -9.70 3.32
CA LYS A 141 -13.03 -9.56 4.56
C LYS A 141 -11.58 -9.23 4.21
N ARG A 142 -11.18 -7.97 4.41
CA ARG A 142 -9.76 -7.57 4.37
C ARG A 142 -9.04 -8.25 5.52
N SER A 143 -7.95 -8.93 5.21
CA SER A 143 -7.10 -9.64 6.16
C SER A 143 -5.87 -8.82 6.58
N LEU A 144 -5.57 -7.74 5.84
CA LEU A 144 -4.39 -6.91 6.06
C LEU A 144 -4.35 -6.34 7.48
N ALA A 145 -3.40 -6.84 8.26
CA ALA A 145 -3.15 -6.48 9.65
C ALA A 145 -1.82 -5.74 9.82
N LYS A 146 -0.85 -5.97 8.92
CA LYS A 146 0.51 -5.42 9.03
C LYS A 146 1.09 -4.96 7.69
N LEU A 147 1.75 -3.81 7.71
CA LEU A 147 2.62 -3.31 6.64
C LEU A 147 4.06 -3.27 7.14
N THR A 148 5.01 -3.64 6.29
CA THR A 148 6.44 -3.44 6.55
C THR A 148 7.08 -2.85 5.31
N ILE A 149 7.79 -1.74 5.45
CA ILE A 149 8.56 -1.15 4.35
C ILE A 149 10.03 -1.41 4.62
N VAL A 150 10.72 -2.03 3.66
CA VAL A 150 12.15 -2.31 3.74
C VAL A 150 12.91 -1.08 3.26
N SER A 151 13.55 -0.37 4.18
CA SER A 151 14.33 0.85 3.89
C SER A 151 15.31 1.14 5.01
N LYS A 152 16.51 1.58 4.65
CA LYS A 152 17.50 2.14 5.59
C LYS A 152 17.14 3.56 6.03
N SER A 153 16.37 4.28 5.21
CA SER A 153 16.01 5.67 5.44
C SER A 153 14.64 5.75 6.09
N LYS A 154 14.61 5.84 7.42
CA LYS A 154 13.39 5.88 8.25
C LYS A 154 12.86 7.30 8.40
N PRO A 155 11.59 7.58 8.00
CA PRO A 155 10.88 8.81 8.35
C PRO A 155 10.74 8.97 9.87
N LYS A 156 10.55 10.22 10.31
CA LYS A 156 10.26 10.51 11.72
C LYS A 156 8.85 9.98 12.08
N PRO A 157 8.63 9.51 13.32
CA PRO A 157 7.30 9.05 13.75
C PRO A 157 6.19 10.10 13.56
N ALA A 158 6.51 11.39 13.74
CA ALA A 158 5.58 12.48 13.53
C ALA A 158 5.12 12.61 12.05
N GLU A 159 6.01 12.34 11.09
CA GLU A 159 5.70 12.38 9.65
C GLU A 159 4.76 11.24 9.28
N LEU A 160 5.00 10.02 9.81
CA LEU A 160 4.10 8.88 9.64
C LEU A 160 2.71 9.17 10.22
N SER A 161 2.66 9.70 11.45
CA SER A 161 1.39 10.07 12.09
C SER A 161 0.63 11.16 11.33
N SER A 162 1.36 12.11 10.72
CA SER A 162 0.77 13.14 9.88
C SER A 162 0.12 12.53 8.65
N VAL A 163 0.83 11.63 7.95
CA VAL A 163 0.30 10.89 6.80
C VAL A 163 -0.93 10.07 7.18
N GLU A 164 -0.89 9.32 8.29
CA GLU A 164 -2.05 8.56 8.77
C GLU A 164 -3.28 9.45 8.97
N THR A 165 -3.08 10.63 9.55
CA THR A 165 -4.16 11.60 9.82
C THR A 165 -4.76 12.11 8.51
N VAL A 166 -3.91 12.50 7.54
CA VAL A 166 -4.34 12.96 6.22
C VAL A 166 -5.11 11.86 5.49
N VAL A 167 -4.57 10.63 5.45
CA VAL A 167 -5.22 9.51 4.77
C VAL A 167 -6.57 9.16 5.43
N SER A 168 -6.65 9.19 6.76
CA SER A 168 -7.92 9.00 7.46
C SER A 168 -8.96 10.04 7.09
N ALA A 169 -8.57 11.31 6.97
CA ALA A 169 -9.47 12.38 6.52
C ALA A 169 -9.91 12.18 5.07
N VAL A 170 -9.00 11.79 4.17
CA VAL A 170 -9.32 11.47 2.77
C VAL A 170 -10.31 10.31 2.68
N HIS A 171 -10.10 9.24 3.46
CA HIS A 171 -11.01 8.09 3.49
C HIS A 171 -12.39 8.48 4.01
N ALA A 172 -12.45 9.27 5.09
CA ALA A 172 -13.72 9.79 5.59
C ALA A 172 -14.48 10.61 4.54
N CYS A 173 -13.79 11.44 3.76
CA CYS A 173 -14.40 12.18 2.65
C CYS A 173 -14.88 11.24 1.54
N ARG A 174 -14.07 10.24 1.16
CA ARG A 174 -14.45 9.23 0.15
C ARG A 174 -15.66 8.42 0.58
N ASP A 175 -15.78 8.09 1.86
CA ASP A 175 -16.95 7.38 2.38
C ASP A 175 -18.23 8.18 2.19
N LEU A 176 -18.19 9.49 2.47
CA LEU A 176 -19.33 10.38 2.21
C LEU A 176 -19.65 10.44 0.71
N VAL A 177 -18.65 10.68 -0.13
CA VAL A 177 -18.86 10.79 -1.59
C VAL A 177 -19.42 9.50 -2.19
N ASN A 178 -19.06 8.34 -1.66
CA ASN A 178 -19.52 7.04 -2.15
C ASN A 178 -20.90 6.62 -1.59
N GLN A 179 -21.46 7.32 -0.60
CA GLN A 179 -22.82 7.06 -0.12
C GLN A 179 -23.85 7.53 -1.15
N PRO A 180 -24.91 6.75 -1.41
CA PRO A 180 -25.96 7.14 -2.33
C PRO A 180 -26.84 8.25 -1.71
N ALA A 181 -27.45 9.07 -2.56
CA ALA A 181 -28.17 10.27 -2.15
C ALA A 181 -29.38 10.00 -1.21
N ASN A 182 -29.99 8.80 -1.30
CA ASN A 182 -31.05 8.39 -0.38
C ASN A 182 -30.56 8.19 1.06
N ASP A 183 -29.26 7.92 1.26
CA ASP A 183 -28.66 7.71 2.58
C ASP A 183 -27.85 8.92 3.05
N LEU A 184 -27.28 9.71 2.13
CA LEU A 184 -26.57 10.96 2.42
C LEU A 184 -27.36 12.19 1.95
N TYR A 185 -28.51 12.41 2.56
CA TYR A 185 -29.29 13.64 2.38
C TYR A 185 -28.78 14.77 3.29
N PRO A 186 -29.18 16.04 3.09
CA PRO A 186 -28.56 17.20 3.74
C PRO A 186 -28.52 17.15 5.27
N GLU A 187 -29.56 16.60 5.91
CA GLU A 187 -29.59 16.45 7.37
C GLU A 187 -28.52 15.45 7.85
N VAL A 188 -28.40 14.30 7.19
CA VAL A 188 -27.36 13.29 7.52
C VAL A 188 -25.97 13.85 7.27
N MET A 189 -25.75 14.59 6.18
CA MET A 189 -24.48 15.28 5.93
C MET A 189 -24.11 16.24 7.08
N THR A 190 -25.08 16.98 7.60
CA THR A 190 -24.89 17.87 8.76
C THR A 190 -24.52 17.07 10.02
N GLN A 191 -25.17 15.92 10.24
CA GLN A 191 -24.84 15.03 11.36
C GLN A 191 -23.42 14.47 11.24
N HIS A 192 -22.96 14.11 10.03
CA HIS A 192 -21.58 13.69 9.78
C HIS A 192 -20.58 14.81 10.12
N ALA A 193 -20.85 16.04 9.70
CA ALA A 193 -20.00 17.19 10.02
C ALA A 193 -19.90 17.44 11.54
N LYS A 194 -21.04 17.52 12.23
CA LYS A 194 -21.09 17.69 13.71
C LYS A 194 -20.35 16.57 14.44
N LYS A 195 -20.46 15.34 13.95
CA LYS A 195 -19.77 14.18 14.54
C LYS A 195 -18.26 14.26 14.32
N ALA A 196 -17.81 14.71 13.15
CA ALA A 196 -16.39 14.86 12.83
C ALA A 196 -15.72 15.99 13.64
N SER A 197 -16.44 17.07 13.97
CA SER A 197 -15.89 18.21 14.71
C SER A 197 -15.95 18.11 16.23
N LYS A 198 -16.70 17.16 16.80
CA LYS A 198 -17.02 17.10 18.24
C LYS A 198 -15.82 17.24 19.19
N ASN A 199 -14.62 16.81 18.77
CA ASN A 199 -13.40 16.84 19.57
C ASN A 199 -12.31 17.75 18.96
N LEU A 200 -12.69 18.66 18.07
CA LEU A 200 -11.78 19.57 17.39
C LEU A 200 -12.12 21.02 17.75
N PRO A 201 -11.15 21.95 17.70
CA PRO A 201 -11.38 23.37 17.96
C PRO A 201 -12.08 24.06 16.76
N ILE A 202 -13.16 23.47 16.26
CA ILE A 202 -13.89 23.89 15.07
C ILE A 202 -15.37 24.06 15.45
N LYS A 203 -15.96 25.22 15.12
CA LYS A 203 -17.39 25.50 15.33
C LYS A 203 -18.17 25.10 14.08
N ILE A 204 -19.25 24.34 14.26
CA ILE A 204 -20.19 23.89 13.22
C ILE A 204 -21.61 24.11 13.69
#